data_AF-A0A377LPN1-F1
#
_entry.id   AF-A0A377LPN1-F1
#
_cell.length_a   1.000
_cell.length_b   1.000
_cell.length_c   1.000
_cell.angle_alpha   90.00
_cell.angle_beta   90.00
_cell.angle_gamma   90.00
#
_symmetry.space_group_name_H-M   'P 1'
#
loop_
_entity.id
_entity.type
_entity.pdbx_description
1 polymer ?
#
loop_
_entity_poly.entity_id
_entity_poly.type
_entity_poly.pdbx_seq_one_letter_code
_entity_poly.pdbx_strand_id
1 'polypeptide(L)'
;MIATLLSNGSSVAEVTQDNSDEYGVSQIFIAIEVDRLIDGPTRDAKLQRIMDFITTAERADENVAVRLPGHEFTRLLEENRRNGITIDDSVWAKIQAL
;
A
#
# COMPACT_ATOMS: atom_id res chain seq x y z
N MET A 1 -19.61 3.83 4.17
CA MET A 1 -20.68 4.13 3.20
C MET A 1 -20.45 3.45 1.85
N ILE A 2 -19.44 3.83 1.05
CA ILE A 2 -19.23 3.23 -0.31
C ILE A 2 -19.16 1.70 -0.26
N ALA A 3 -18.28 1.14 0.58
CA ALA A 3 -18.13 -0.31 0.73
C ALA A 3 -19.47 -0.99 1.06
N THR A 4 -20.14 -0.55 2.12
CA THR A 4 -21.47 -1.02 2.55
C THR A 4 -22.53 -0.95 1.45
N LEU A 5 -22.67 0.21 0.79
CA LEU A 5 -23.76 0.45 -0.17
C LEU A 5 -23.56 -0.34 -1.46
N LEU A 6 -22.33 -0.45 -1.96
CA LEU A 6 -22.06 -1.17 -3.21
C LEU A 6 -21.98 -2.68 -3.02
N SER A 7 -21.57 -3.16 -1.84
CA SER A 7 -21.57 -4.60 -1.52
C SER A 7 -22.92 -5.10 -0.99
N ASN A 8 -23.81 -4.19 -0.58
CA ASN A 8 -24.97 -4.50 0.27
C ASN A 8 -24.57 -5.34 1.50
N GLY A 9 -23.40 -5.06 2.05
CA GLY A 9 -22.82 -5.75 3.21
C GLY A 9 -22.71 -4.85 4.43
N SER A 10 -22.15 -5.39 5.51
CA SER A 10 -22.14 -4.73 6.82
C SER A 10 -21.34 -3.41 6.82
N SER A 11 -21.91 -2.43 7.51
CA SER A 11 -21.23 -1.17 7.83
C SER A 11 -20.30 -1.33 9.04
N VAL A 12 -19.46 -0.33 9.32
CA VAL A 12 -18.65 -0.34 10.56
C VAL A 12 -19.54 -0.42 11.80
N ALA A 13 -20.70 0.24 11.80
CA ALA A 13 -21.63 0.17 12.92
C ALA A 13 -22.18 -1.25 13.12
N GLU A 14 -22.60 -1.90 12.03
CA GLU A 14 -23.11 -3.27 12.03
C GLU A 14 -22.01 -4.26 12.46
N VAL A 15 -20.80 -4.16 11.90
CA VAL A 15 -19.66 -5.00 12.31
C VAL A 15 -19.34 -4.82 13.80
N THR A 16 -19.40 -3.60 14.34
CA THR A 16 -19.07 -3.35 15.75
C THR A 16 -20.16 -3.82 16.70
N GLN A 17 -21.43 -3.70 16.30
CA GLN A 17 -22.58 -3.94 17.18
C GLN A 17 -23.06 -5.39 17.11
N ASP A 18 -22.96 -6.02 15.95
CA ASP A 18 -23.60 -7.31 15.68
C ASP A 18 -22.60 -8.48 15.58
N ASN A 19 -21.28 -8.20 15.49
CA ASN A 19 -20.24 -9.22 15.51
C ASN A 19 -19.45 -9.21 16.83
N SER A 20 -18.92 -10.38 17.21
CA SER A 20 -18.07 -10.49 18.41
C SER A 20 -16.61 -10.07 18.17
N ASP A 21 -16.21 -9.91 16.91
CA ASP A 21 -14.85 -9.55 16.50
C ASP A 21 -14.86 -8.94 15.08
N GLU A 22 -13.69 -8.59 14.55
CA GLU A 22 -13.51 -7.99 13.22
C GLU A 22 -13.64 -9.02 12.08
N TYR A 23 -14.87 -9.40 11.75
CA TYR A 23 -15.19 -10.20 10.55
C TYR A 23 -16.45 -9.66 9.84
N GLY A 24 -16.73 -10.16 8.64
CA GLY A 24 -17.89 -9.71 7.84
C GLY A 24 -17.74 -8.30 7.25
N VAL A 25 -16.51 -7.81 7.13
CA VAL A 25 -16.23 -6.46 6.61
C VAL A 25 -16.51 -6.33 5.11
N SER A 26 -16.91 -5.14 4.68
CA SER A 26 -17.13 -4.81 3.26
C SER A 26 -15.87 -4.24 2.60
N GLN A 27 -15.52 -4.69 1.39
CA GLN A 27 -14.33 -4.28 0.63
C GLN A 27 -14.69 -3.84 -0.79
N ILE A 28 -13.83 -3.01 -1.41
CA ILE A 28 -14.01 -2.50 -2.78
C ILE A 28 -12.71 -2.70 -3.57
N PHE A 29 -12.86 -3.20 -4.80
CA PHE A 29 -11.77 -3.38 -5.76
C PHE A 29 -12.10 -2.65 -7.05
N ILE A 30 -11.19 -1.79 -7.51
CA ILE A 30 -11.35 -0.98 -8.73
C ILE A 30 -10.12 -1.17 -9.61
N ALA A 31 -10.35 -1.41 -10.91
CA ALA A 31 -9.31 -1.44 -11.92
C ALA A 31 -9.66 -0.43 -13.02
N ILE A 32 -8.68 0.35 -13.46
CA ILE A 32 -8.82 1.35 -14.52
C ILE A 32 -7.79 1.03 -15.61
N GLU A 33 -8.27 0.79 -16.84
CA GLU A 33 -7.41 0.53 -17.99
C GLU A 33 -6.83 1.85 -18.52
N VAL A 34 -5.51 2.04 -18.36
CA VAL A 34 -4.83 3.30 -18.69
C VAL A 34 -4.41 3.37 -20.16
N ASP A 35 -4.07 2.24 -20.77
CA ASP A 35 -3.49 2.20 -22.13
C ASP A 35 -4.49 2.59 -23.23
N ARG A 36 -5.78 2.68 -22.91
CA ARG A 36 -6.82 3.24 -23.80
C ARG A 36 -6.91 4.76 -23.75
N LEU A 37 -6.32 5.39 -22.74
CA LEU A 37 -6.42 6.83 -22.48
C LEU A 37 -5.14 7.58 -22.86
N ILE A 38 -4.01 6.88 -22.91
CA ILE A 38 -2.69 7.46 -23.20
C ILE A 38 -1.75 6.37 -23.75
N ASP A 39 -0.91 6.73 -24.72
CA ASP A 39 0.11 5.80 -25.23
C ASP A 39 1.22 5.54 -24.20
N GLY A 40 1.82 4.36 -24.26
CA GLY A 40 2.88 3.92 -23.34
C GLY A 40 4.04 4.92 -23.21
N PRO A 41 4.68 5.35 -24.31
CA PRO A 41 5.78 6.32 -24.25
C PRO A 41 5.41 7.63 -23.55
N THR A 42 4.25 8.22 -23.87
CA THR A 42 3.81 9.47 -23.23
C THR A 42 3.46 9.25 -21.76
N ARG A 43 2.84 8.13 -21.42
CA ARG A 43 2.54 7.75 -20.02
C ARG A 43 3.83 7.66 -19.21
N ASP A 44 4.83 6.94 -19.70
CA ASP A 44 6.09 6.72 -19.00
C ASP A 44 6.87 8.02 -18.84
N ALA A 45 6.93 8.86 -19.89
CA ALA A 45 7.58 10.16 -19.83
C ALA A 45 6.91 11.12 -18.83
N LYS A 46 5.57 11.13 -18.77
CA LYS A 46 4.82 11.96 -17.80
C LYS A 46 5.01 11.46 -16.37
N LEU A 47 4.94 10.15 -16.15
CA LEU A 47 5.18 9.56 -14.84
C LEU A 47 6.60 9.86 -14.36
N GLN A 48 7.62 9.68 -15.21
CA GLN A 48 8.99 10.00 -14.87
C GLN A 48 9.15 11.47 -14.46
N ARG A 49 8.58 12.38 -15.25
CA ARG A 49 8.62 13.82 -14.93
C ARG A 49 7.99 14.14 -13.58
N ILE A 50 6.87 13.49 -13.23
CA ILE A 50 6.20 13.69 -11.93
C ILE A 50 7.08 13.14 -10.80
N MET A 51 7.65 11.95 -10.97
CA MET A 51 8.53 11.33 -9.97
C MET A 51 9.78 12.19 -9.73
N ASP A 52 10.41 12.69 -10.78
CA ASP A 52 11.58 13.55 -10.70
C ASP A 52 11.24 14.87 -10.01
N PHE A 53 10.10 15.48 -10.36
CA PHE A 53 9.66 16.74 -9.75
C PHE A 53 9.50 16.64 -8.23
N ILE A 54 8.99 15.52 -7.72
CA ILE A 54 8.86 15.30 -6.28
C ILE A 54 10.21 14.99 -5.63
N THR A 55 10.99 14.08 -6.23
CA THR A 55 12.25 13.61 -5.62
C THR A 55 13.38 14.64 -5.63
N THR A 56 13.28 15.65 -6.50
CA THR A 56 14.22 16.78 -6.60
C THR A 56 13.77 18.03 -5.84
N ALA A 57 12.65 17.98 -5.13
CA ALA A 57 12.19 19.08 -4.30
C ALA A 57 13.22 19.46 -3.22
N GLU A 58 13.19 20.71 -2.78
CA GLU A 58 14.01 21.18 -1.66
C GLU A 58 13.69 20.34 -0.42
N ARG A 59 14.73 19.77 0.17
CA ARG A 59 14.59 18.88 1.32
C ARG A 59 14.43 19.70 2.59
N ALA A 60 13.51 19.29 3.45
CA ALA A 60 13.40 19.84 4.80
C ALA A 60 14.62 19.48 5.68
N ASP A 61 15.25 18.33 5.40
CA ASP A 61 16.52 17.90 6.00
C ASP A 61 17.43 17.37 4.88
N GLU A 62 18.61 17.96 4.73
CA GLU A 62 19.57 17.59 3.69
C GLU A 62 19.97 16.11 3.75
N ASN A 63 19.96 15.51 4.95
CA ASN A 63 20.34 14.12 5.20
C ASN A 63 19.23 13.11 4.90
N VAL A 64 17.99 13.57 4.69
CA VAL A 64 16.83 12.70 4.45
C VAL A 64 16.37 12.87 3.00
N ALA A 65 16.53 11.82 2.19
CA ALA A 65 16.04 11.82 0.82
C ALA A 65 14.51 11.86 0.76
N VAL A 66 13.95 12.65 -0.16
CA VAL A 66 12.52 12.61 -0.49
C VAL A 66 12.20 11.28 -1.15
N ARG A 67 11.12 10.63 -0.71
CA ARG A 67 10.69 9.32 -1.21
C ARG A 67 9.26 9.40 -1.73
N LEU A 68 8.98 8.62 -2.76
CA LEU A 68 7.64 8.44 -3.28
C LEU A 68 6.94 7.31 -2.52
N PRO A 69 5.61 7.40 -2.31
CA PRO A 69 4.85 6.35 -1.63
C PRO A 69 5.04 4.98 -2.31
N GLY A 70 5.42 3.97 -1.53
CA GLY A 70 5.57 2.59 -2.00
C GLY A 70 6.92 2.26 -2.65
N HIS A 71 7.81 3.24 -2.91
CA HIS A 71 9.14 2.97 -3.46
C HIS A 71 10.02 2.14 -2.51
N GLU A 72 9.72 2.15 -1.22
CA GLU A 72 10.38 1.32 -0.21
C GLU A 72 10.17 -0.18 -0.43
N PHE A 73 9.08 -0.61 -1.06
CA PHE A 73 8.77 -2.03 -1.20
C PHE A 73 9.77 -2.77 -2.08
N THR A 74 10.22 -2.16 -3.18
CA THR A 74 11.25 -2.77 -4.06
C THR A 74 12.54 -3.00 -3.29
N ARG A 75 13.01 -1.98 -2.56
CA ARG A 75 14.22 -2.07 -1.74
C ARG A 75 14.08 -3.10 -0.61
N LEU A 76 12.98 -3.07 0.14
CA LEU A 76 12.73 -4.00 1.25
C LEU A 76 12.63 -5.45 0.75
N LEU A 77 12.03 -5.69 -0.41
CA LEU A 77 11.95 -7.01 -1.03
C LEU A 77 13.34 -7.53 -1.39
N GLU A 78 14.16 -6.71 -2.06
CA GLU A 78 15.54 -7.08 -2.40
C GLU A 78 16.40 -7.36 -1.17
N GLU A 79 16.32 -6.49 -0.16
CA GLU A 79 17.03 -6.65 1.11
C GLU A 79 16.63 -7.93 1.83
N ASN A 80 15.32 -8.20 1.97
CA ASN A 80 14.81 -9.40 2.62
C ASN A 80 15.17 -10.67 1.86
N ARG A 81 15.17 -10.64 0.52
CA ARG A 81 15.59 -11.81 -0.30
C ARG A 81 17.08 -12.09 -0.17
N ARG A 82 17.90 -11.06 -0.02
CA ARG A 82 19.36 -11.20 0.09
C ARG A 82 19.80 -11.56 1.50
N ASN A 83 19.19 -10.96 2.52
CA ASN A 83 19.65 -11.02 3.91
C ASN A 83 18.76 -11.89 4.80
N GLY A 84 17.62 -12.37 4.29
CA GLY A 84 16.57 -13.01 5.09
C GLY A 84 15.55 -12.00 5.61
N ILE A 85 14.35 -12.48 5.96
CA ILE A 85 13.31 -11.68 6.59
C ILE A 85 13.60 -11.60 8.09
N THR A 86 13.86 -10.40 8.60
CA THR A 86 13.98 -10.18 10.04
C THR A 86 12.59 -10.19 10.67
N ILE A 87 12.38 -11.06 11.64
CA ILE A 87 11.15 -11.14 12.43
C ILE A 87 11.49 -10.79 13.87
N ASP A 88 10.64 -10.00 14.51
CA ASP A 88 10.76 -9.68 15.94
C ASP A 88 10.71 -10.96 16.79
N ASP A 89 11.64 -11.10 17.73
CA ASP A 89 11.79 -12.31 18.54
C ASP A 89 10.52 -12.64 19.33
N SER A 90 9.80 -11.62 19.82
CA SER A 90 8.56 -11.81 20.58
C SER A 90 7.43 -12.30 19.68
N VAL A 91 7.39 -11.88 18.42
CA VAL A 91 6.44 -12.35 17.42
C VAL A 91 6.77 -13.78 17.01
N TRP A 92 8.04 -14.09 16.76
CA TRP A 92 8.46 -15.44 16.39
C TRP A 92 8.15 -16.45 17.50
N ALA A 93 8.43 -16.11 18.76
CA ALA A 93 8.10 -16.95 19.91
C ALA A 93 6.59 -17.22 20.02
N LYS A 94 5.74 -16.21 19.75
CA LYS A 94 4.28 -16.38 19.72
C LYS A 94 3.85 -17.35 18.62
N ILE A 95 4.43 -17.27 17.42
CA ILE A 95 4.13 -18.18 16.30
C ILE A 95 4.52 -19.62 16.65
N GLN A 96 5.68 -19.83 17.28
CA GLN A 96 6.14 -21.16 17.68
C GLN A 96 5.29 -21.80 18.80
N ALA A 97 4.50 -21.00 19.52
CA ALA A 97 3.63 -21.45 20.61
C ALA A 97 2.18 -21.73 20.18
N LEU A 98 1.82 -21.49 18.90
CA LEU A 98 0.53 -21.87 18.30
C LEU A 98 0.45 -23.38 18.07
#